data_AF-A0A1F9ZQB8-F1
#
_entry.id   AF-A0A1F9ZQB8-F1
#
_cell.length_a   1.000
_cell.length_b   1.000
_cell.length_c   1.000
_cell.angle_alpha   90.00
_cell.angle_beta   90.00
_cell.angle_gamma   90.00
#
_symmetry.space_group_name_H-M   'P 1'
#
loop_
_entity.id
_entity.type
_entity.pdbx_description
1 polymer ?
#
loop_
_entity_poly.entity_id
_entity_poly.type
_entity_poly.pdbx_seq_one_letter_code
_entity_poly.pdbx_strand_id
1 'polypeptide(L)'
;MREKDMLTVSAVDYDNNGYGVAKVDGFVVFVKGLMKGEEAEVQVVSSRRNYAYAKVRRLITFSDQRVTPKCPIASACGGCQIQHFSTLEQASFKQDIVDGLLKRVAKTDVQVQPILTMSNPWRYRNKVQVPIGKDKQGKMICGFYRAQTHDIIPFTDCFLQHTIQNDILAFILDFYNSRHLYPDTLRWVLLKRGIVTEEIMVVLITSDEGMLLKDELVKELLYTFPQIKSIIQNINRREDNVILGDEEIALTPATTITDKLGDCEFAISSKSFYQVNPIQAKVLYDKVIEFAQFKPTDTVMDLYCGVGTIALYISKFVKQVIGVEVIPEAIEDAKQNAKRNQITNASWITGDAGEAARKLHDEGIGIDVIVVDPPRKGLNQPTIDAIVDISPRSIVYVSCDPGTLARDLAIFSEKGYQTEIVQPVDMFPQTVHVETVVLLAQKK
;
A
#
# COMPACT_ATOMS: atom_id res chain seq x y z
N MET A 1 -5.02 -23.29 -28.04
CA MET A 1 -4.97 -23.68 -26.62
C MET A 1 -6.35 -23.52 -26.02
N ARG A 2 -6.86 -24.51 -25.29
CA ARG A 2 -8.20 -24.55 -24.67
C ARG A 2 -8.09 -24.67 -23.16
N GLU A 3 -9.15 -24.28 -22.46
CA GLU A 3 -9.23 -24.49 -21.01
C GLU A 3 -9.12 -25.98 -20.66
N LYS A 4 -8.45 -26.26 -19.55
CA LYS A 4 -8.10 -27.61 -19.05
C LYS A 4 -7.03 -28.36 -19.84
N ASP A 5 -6.55 -27.84 -20.97
CA ASP A 5 -5.39 -28.42 -21.67
C ASP A 5 -4.20 -28.51 -20.71
N MET A 6 -3.44 -29.61 -20.81
CA MET A 6 -2.22 -29.86 -20.06
C MET A 6 -1.02 -29.63 -20.98
N LEU A 7 -0.04 -28.86 -20.49
CA LEU A 7 1.15 -28.48 -21.26
C LEU A 7 2.39 -28.65 -20.40
N THR A 8 3.52 -28.98 -21.02
CA THR A 8 4.84 -28.82 -20.38
C THR A 8 5.45 -27.54 -20.90
N VAL A 9 5.81 -26.62 -19.99
CA VAL A 9 6.32 -25.30 -20.36
C VAL A 9 7.52 -24.93 -19.49
N SER A 10 8.46 -24.20 -20.08
CA SER A 10 9.56 -23.56 -19.38
C SER A 10 9.33 -22.05 -19.31
N ALA A 11 9.46 -21.46 -18.13
CA ALA A 11 9.31 -20.01 -17.95
C ALA A 11 10.62 -19.29 -18.27
N VAL A 12 10.54 -18.27 -19.12
CA VAL A 12 11.69 -17.47 -19.58
C VAL A 12 11.77 -16.10 -18.91
N ASP A 13 10.66 -15.64 -18.32
CA ASP A 13 10.56 -14.32 -17.70
C ASP A 13 9.40 -14.27 -16.69
N TYR A 14 9.12 -13.08 -16.14
CA TYR A 14 7.95 -12.79 -15.32
C TYR A 14 7.04 -11.73 -15.95
N ASP A 15 5.77 -11.74 -15.59
CA ASP A 15 4.88 -10.59 -15.76
C ASP A 15 4.87 -9.70 -14.50
N ASN A 16 4.19 -8.55 -14.58
CA ASN A 16 4.09 -7.62 -13.44
C ASN A 16 3.34 -8.21 -12.22
N ASN A 17 2.67 -9.37 -12.37
CA ASN A 17 1.98 -10.08 -11.28
C ASN A 17 2.85 -11.20 -10.69
N GLY A 18 4.10 -11.35 -11.12
CA GLY A 18 5.01 -12.39 -10.66
C GLY A 18 4.65 -13.77 -11.21
N TYR A 19 3.89 -13.84 -12.31
CA TYR A 19 3.61 -15.09 -13.00
C TYR A 19 4.73 -15.40 -13.98
N GLY A 20 5.16 -16.66 -14.01
CA GLY A 20 6.13 -17.12 -14.99
C GLY A 20 5.55 -16.98 -16.41
N VAL A 21 6.35 -16.42 -17.31
CA VAL A 21 6.01 -16.22 -18.71
C VAL A 21 6.65 -17.32 -19.54
N ALA A 22 5.84 -18.15 -20.17
CA ALA A 22 6.28 -19.14 -21.14
C ALA A 22 5.79 -18.80 -22.55
N LYS A 23 6.49 -19.29 -23.57
CA LYS A 23 6.10 -19.17 -24.98
C LYS A 23 5.93 -20.56 -25.58
N VAL A 24 4.75 -20.85 -26.11
CA VAL A 24 4.43 -22.11 -26.80
C VAL A 24 4.02 -21.75 -28.22
N ASP A 25 4.84 -22.08 -29.22
CA ASP A 25 4.58 -21.76 -30.64
C ASP A 25 4.23 -20.28 -30.89
N GLY A 26 4.91 -19.36 -30.19
CA GLY A 26 4.65 -17.91 -30.26
C GLY A 26 3.47 -17.42 -29.43
N PHE A 27 2.72 -18.33 -28.79
CA PHE A 27 1.62 -18.00 -27.88
C PHE A 27 2.11 -17.82 -26.45
N VAL A 28 1.74 -16.72 -25.79
CA VAL A 28 2.20 -16.39 -24.43
C VAL A 28 1.33 -17.07 -23.39
N VAL A 29 1.94 -17.74 -22.42
CA VAL A 29 1.26 -18.40 -21.31
C VAL A 29 1.78 -17.83 -19.99
N PHE A 30 0.90 -17.21 -19.21
CA PHE A 30 1.19 -16.71 -17.87
C PHE A 30 0.85 -17.79 -16.84
N VAL A 31 1.85 -18.23 -16.08
CA VAL A 31 1.71 -19.37 -15.17
C VAL A 31 1.84 -18.91 -13.73
N LYS A 32 0.73 -18.96 -12.99
CA LYS A 32 0.75 -18.63 -11.56
C LYS A 32 1.60 -19.65 -10.79
N GLY A 33 2.61 -19.15 -10.07
CA GLY A 33 3.45 -19.95 -9.18
C GLY A 33 4.63 -20.66 -9.86
N LEU A 34 4.92 -20.37 -11.13
CA LEU A 34 6.10 -20.86 -11.85
C LEU A 34 7.17 -19.75 -11.87
N MET A 35 8.44 -20.11 -11.63
CA MET A 35 9.56 -19.16 -11.63
C MET A 35 10.34 -19.17 -12.94
N LYS A 36 11.01 -18.06 -13.26
CA LYS A 36 11.94 -17.99 -14.38
C LYS A 36 13.02 -19.07 -14.24
N GLY A 37 13.29 -19.78 -15.34
CA GLY A 37 14.22 -20.91 -15.38
C GLY A 37 13.62 -22.26 -14.96
N GLU A 38 12.36 -22.29 -14.51
CA GLU A 38 11.68 -23.54 -14.16
C GLU A 38 10.87 -24.11 -15.31
N GLU A 39 10.77 -25.44 -15.30
CA GLU A 39 9.91 -26.23 -16.16
C GLU A 39 8.81 -26.91 -15.34
N ALA A 40 7.59 -26.93 -15.87
CA ALA A 40 6.45 -27.52 -15.20
C ALA A 40 5.39 -28.08 -16.15
N GLU A 41 4.66 -29.09 -15.67
CA GLU A 41 3.34 -29.44 -16.18
C GLU A 41 2.31 -28.44 -15.64
N VAL A 42 1.65 -27.74 -16.56
CA VAL A 42 0.69 -26.69 -16.25
C VAL A 42 -0.67 -27.03 -16.85
N GLN A 43 -1.72 -26.58 -16.18
CA GLN A 43 -3.08 -26.65 -16.70
C GLN A 43 -3.59 -25.26 -17.07
N VAL A 44 -4.10 -25.12 -18.29
CA VAL A 44 -4.73 -23.88 -18.77
C VAL A 44 -6.01 -23.62 -17.98
N VAL A 45 -6.08 -22.45 -17.36
CA VAL A 45 -7.22 -21.99 -16.55
C VAL A 45 -8.16 -21.12 -17.38
N SER A 46 -7.61 -20.24 -18.21
CA SER A 46 -8.38 -19.42 -19.15
C SER A 46 -7.55 -19.12 -20.39
N SER A 47 -8.20 -19.04 -21.54
CA SER A 47 -7.55 -18.68 -22.80
C SER A 47 -8.16 -17.40 -23.36
N ARG A 48 -7.32 -16.50 -23.87
CA ARG A 48 -7.68 -15.28 -24.59
C ARG A 48 -7.13 -15.37 -26.03
N ARG A 49 -7.41 -14.34 -26.84
CA ARG A 49 -7.03 -14.31 -28.26
C ARG A 49 -5.53 -14.50 -28.50
N ASN A 50 -4.68 -13.87 -27.67
CA ASN A 50 -3.23 -13.82 -27.87
C ASN A 50 -2.40 -14.40 -26.71
N TYR A 51 -3.05 -14.81 -25.62
CA TYR A 51 -2.38 -15.33 -24.43
C TYR A 51 -3.31 -16.24 -23.63
N ALA A 52 -2.76 -17.03 -22.70
CA ALA A 52 -3.51 -17.82 -21.74
C ALA A 52 -2.97 -17.65 -20.32
N TYR A 53 -3.83 -17.93 -19.34
CA TYR A 53 -3.41 -18.12 -17.95
C TYR A 53 -3.45 -19.60 -17.62
N ALA A 54 -2.41 -20.09 -16.94
CA ALA A 54 -2.30 -21.45 -16.47
C ALA A 54 -1.87 -21.50 -15.00
N LYS A 55 -1.99 -22.68 -14.40
CA LYS A 55 -1.50 -22.96 -13.04
C LYS A 55 -0.63 -24.20 -13.05
N VAL A 56 0.41 -24.18 -12.23
CA VAL A 56 1.29 -25.33 -12.02
C VAL A 56 0.50 -26.51 -11.47
N ARG A 57 0.67 -27.68 -12.08
CA ARG A 57 0.21 -28.97 -11.56
C ARG A 57 1.35 -29.79 -10.98
N ARG A 58 2.50 -29.77 -11.65
CA ARG A 58 3.72 -30.45 -11.19
C ARG A 58 4.94 -29.68 -11.69
N LEU A 59 5.85 -29.33 -10.79
CA LEU A 59 7.17 -28.80 -11.16
C LEU A 59 8.05 -29.97 -11.62
N ILE A 60 8.81 -29.77 -12.70
CA ILE A 60 9.76 -30.72 -13.25
C ILE A 60 11.18 -30.31 -12.85
N THR A 61 11.51 -29.04 -13.07
CA THR A 61 12.76 -28.42 -12.59
C THR A 61 12.45 -27.27 -11.65
N PHE A 62 13.35 -27.04 -10.71
CA PHE A 62 13.22 -26.02 -9.66
C PHE A 62 14.34 -25.00 -9.83
N SER A 63 14.02 -23.72 -9.63
CA SER A 63 15.03 -22.66 -9.55
C SER A 63 15.74 -22.74 -8.21
N ASP A 64 17.06 -22.46 -8.18
CA ASP A 64 17.82 -22.34 -6.93
C ASP A 64 17.33 -21.17 -6.05
N GLN A 65 16.57 -20.24 -6.64
CA GLN A 65 15.93 -19.13 -5.93
C GLN A 65 14.52 -19.45 -5.43
N ARG A 66 14.01 -20.67 -5.64
CA ARG A 66 12.70 -21.06 -5.11
C ARG A 66 12.82 -21.39 -3.63
N VAL A 67 11.90 -20.84 -2.84
CA VAL A 67 11.73 -21.16 -1.42
C VAL A 67 10.32 -21.71 -1.15
N THR A 68 10.18 -22.48 -0.07
CA THR A 68 8.86 -22.87 0.43
C THR A 68 8.18 -21.66 1.05
N PRO A 69 6.96 -21.28 0.60
CA PRO A 69 6.21 -20.20 1.23
C PRO A 69 6.01 -20.44 2.73
N LYS A 70 6.25 -19.40 3.54
CA LYS A 70 6.06 -19.47 5.00
C LYS A 70 4.59 -19.60 5.39
N CYS A 71 3.70 -18.95 4.63
CA CYS A 71 2.26 -19.02 4.87
C CYS A 71 1.65 -20.22 4.12
N PRO A 72 0.92 -21.12 4.81
CA PRO A 72 0.38 -22.34 4.20
C PRO A 72 -0.69 -22.07 3.13
N ILE A 73 -1.32 -20.89 3.17
CA ILE A 73 -2.37 -20.49 2.22
C ILE A 73 -1.87 -19.50 1.15
N ALA A 74 -0.56 -19.24 1.05
CA ALA A 74 0.00 -18.20 0.18
C ALA A 74 -0.43 -18.33 -1.30
N SER A 75 -0.54 -19.57 -1.82
CA SER A 75 -0.94 -19.82 -3.21
C SER A 75 -2.40 -19.46 -3.50
N ALA A 76 -3.26 -19.53 -2.49
CA ALA A 76 -4.70 -19.30 -2.60
C ALA A 76 -5.08 -17.87 -2.18
N CYS A 77 -4.42 -17.32 -1.16
CA CYS A 77 -4.64 -15.99 -0.63
C CYS A 77 -4.28 -14.91 -1.66
N GLY A 78 -5.15 -13.90 -1.84
CA GLY A 78 -4.86 -12.75 -2.71
C GLY A 78 -3.83 -11.77 -2.15
N GLY A 79 -3.39 -11.94 -0.89
CA GLY A 79 -2.56 -10.97 -0.18
C GLY A 79 -1.06 -11.03 -0.45
N CYS A 80 -0.53 -12.19 -0.86
CA CYS A 80 0.89 -12.39 -1.17
C CYS A 80 1.03 -13.18 -2.48
N GLN A 81 1.82 -12.67 -3.43
CA GLN A 81 1.91 -13.25 -4.76
C GLN A 81 3.22 -14.04 -4.97
N ILE A 82 4.31 -13.63 -4.31
CA ILE A 82 5.68 -14.08 -4.62
C ILE A 82 6.41 -14.70 -3.42
N GLN A 83 5.71 -15.22 -2.41
CA GLN A 83 6.36 -15.91 -1.25
C GLN A 83 7.21 -17.13 -1.62
N HIS A 84 7.08 -17.64 -2.85
CA HIS A 84 7.89 -18.75 -3.35
C HIS A 84 9.22 -18.29 -3.95
N PHE A 85 9.45 -16.98 -4.06
CA PHE A 85 10.72 -16.38 -4.46
C PHE A 85 11.58 -16.16 -3.21
N SER A 86 12.88 -16.45 -3.30
CA SER A 86 13.87 -16.02 -2.31
C SER A 86 13.86 -14.49 -2.17
N THR A 87 14.43 -13.97 -1.09
CA THR A 87 14.58 -12.51 -0.92
C THR A 87 15.36 -11.88 -2.08
N LEU A 88 16.38 -12.57 -2.60
CA LEU A 88 17.18 -12.09 -3.73
C LEU A 88 16.35 -11.99 -5.00
N GLU A 89 15.54 -13.02 -5.28
CA GLU A 89 14.69 -13.03 -6.47
C GLU A 89 13.54 -12.03 -6.37
N GLN A 90 12.98 -11.81 -5.17
CA GLN A 90 11.98 -10.74 -4.96
C GLN A 90 12.58 -9.37 -5.26
N ALA A 91 13.80 -9.11 -4.81
CA ALA A 91 14.52 -7.86 -5.08
C ALA A 91 14.80 -7.71 -6.58
N SER A 92 15.37 -8.74 -7.22
CA SER A 92 15.65 -8.72 -8.66
C SER A 92 14.39 -8.50 -9.49
N PHE A 93 13.31 -9.22 -9.19
CA PHE A 93 12.03 -9.07 -9.88
C PHE A 93 11.48 -7.64 -9.83
N LYS A 94 11.50 -7.02 -8.64
CA LYS A 94 11.02 -5.64 -8.47
C LYS A 94 11.94 -4.62 -9.15
N GLN A 95 13.26 -4.84 -9.08
CA GLN A 95 14.26 -4.04 -9.77
C GLN A 95 14.02 -4.06 -11.28
N ASP A 96 13.89 -5.26 -11.87
CA ASP A 96 13.70 -5.47 -13.31
C ASP A 96 12.42 -4.78 -13.83
N ILE A 97 11.34 -4.77 -13.02
CA ILE A 97 10.11 -4.03 -13.35
C ILE A 97 10.40 -2.53 -13.51
N VAL A 98 11.08 -1.92 -12.54
CA VAL A 98 11.38 -0.48 -12.56
C VAL A 98 12.32 -0.17 -13.72
N ASP A 99 13.43 -0.90 -13.83
CA ASP A 99 14.44 -0.73 -14.90
C ASP A 99 13.80 -0.85 -16.29
N GLY A 100 12.99 -1.90 -16.49
CA GLY A 100 12.33 -2.18 -17.75
C GLY A 100 11.28 -1.13 -18.14
N LEU A 101 10.54 -0.57 -17.17
CA LEU A 101 9.54 0.48 -17.43
C LEU A 101 10.19 1.83 -17.69
N LEU A 102 11.22 2.19 -16.91
CA LEU A 102 11.93 3.45 -17.11
C LEU A 102 12.66 3.48 -18.46
N LYS A 103 13.30 2.38 -18.86
CA LYS A 103 13.95 2.30 -20.17
C LYS A 103 12.96 2.37 -21.34
N ARG A 104 11.83 1.65 -21.26
CA ARG A 104 10.88 1.52 -22.40
C ARG A 104 9.87 2.65 -22.50
N VAL A 105 9.39 3.14 -21.36
CA VAL A 105 8.30 4.13 -21.27
C VAL A 105 8.84 5.52 -20.97
N ALA A 106 9.61 5.68 -19.89
CA ALA A 106 10.21 6.97 -19.55
C ALA A 106 11.34 7.38 -20.51
N LYS A 107 11.93 6.40 -21.22
CA LYS A 107 13.08 6.57 -22.13
C LYS A 107 14.23 7.32 -21.48
N THR A 108 14.49 7.01 -20.21
CA THR A 108 15.61 7.57 -19.45
C THR A 108 16.79 6.60 -19.46
N ASP A 109 18.00 7.16 -19.52
CA ASP A 109 19.27 6.42 -19.41
C ASP A 109 19.81 6.42 -17.97
N VAL A 110 19.07 7.00 -17.02
CA VAL A 110 19.45 7.00 -15.60
C VAL A 110 19.56 5.58 -15.08
N GLN A 111 20.71 5.27 -14.48
CA GLN A 111 20.89 4.02 -13.77
C GLN A 111 20.03 4.01 -12.50
N VAL A 112 19.10 3.07 -12.44
CA VAL A 112 18.28 2.85 -11.24
C VAL A 112 19.16 2.30 -10.13
N GLN A 113 19.01 2.87 -8.93
CA GLN A 113 19.74 2.40 -7.75
C GLN A 113 19.23 1.01 -7.32
N PRO A 114 20.07 0.18 -6.67
CA PRO A 114 19.64 -1.09 -6.13
C PRO A 114 18.47 -0.91 -5.14
N ILE A 115 17.42 -1.72 -5.30
CA ILE A 115 16.22 -1.69 -4.46
C ILE A 115 16.58 -1.83 -2.97
N LEU A 116 16.00 -0.96 -2.14
CA LEU A 116 16.13 -1.05 -0.68
C LEU A 116 15.16 -2.07 -0.12
N THR A 117 15.68 -3.21 0.32
CA THR A 117 14.90 -4.31 0.90
C THR A 117 14.73 -4.19 2.40
N MET A 118 13.66 -4.78 2.93
CA MET A 118 13.44 -4.87 4.38
C MET A 118 14.21 -6.05 5.00
N SER A 119 14.91 -5.80 6.11
CA SER A 119 15.73 -6.83 6.80
C SER A 119 14.90 -7.99 7.35
N ASN A 120 13.73 -7.68 7.94
CA ASN A 120 12.76 -8.68 8.39
C ASN A 120 11.44 -8.52 7.60
N PRO A 121 11.26 -9.22 6.46
CA PRO A 121 10.15 -9.00 5.55
C PRO A 121 8.83 -9.67 6.01
N TRP A 122 8.57 -9.67 7.31
CA TRP A 122 7.42 -10.30 7.97
C TRP A 122 6.87 -9.40 9.07
N ARG A 123 5.60 -9.60 9.45
CA ARG A 123 4.94 -8.90 10.57
C ARG A 123 4.98 -7.37 10.48
N TYR A 124 5.15 -6.82 9.28
CA TYR A 124 5.38 -5.39 9.07
C TYR A 124 4.08 -4.59 8.92
N ARG A 125 2.95 -5.23 8.58
CA ARG A 125 1.68 -4.54 8.35
C ARG A 125 1.10 -4.07 9.67
N ASN A 126 0.90 -2.76 9.77
CA ASN A 126 0.26 -2.12 10.91
C ASN A 126 -1.29 -2.08 10.77
N LYS A 127 -1.82 -2.43 9.60
CA LYS A 127 -3.24 -2.40 9.28
C LYS A 127 -3.68 -3.72 8.63
N VAL A 128 -4.81 -4.25 9.08
CA VAL A 128 -5.52 -5.35 8.43
C VAL A 128 -7.00 -5.04 8.35
N GLN A 129 -7.60 -5.43 7.24
CA GLN A 129 -9.06 -5.45 7.07
C GLN A 129 -9.44 -6.84 6.55
N VAL A 130 -10.37 -7.51 7.23
CA VAL A 130 -10.83 -8.85 6.85
C VAL A 130 -12.35 -8.90 6.80
N PRO A 131 -12.94 -9.48 5.73
CA PRO A 131 -14.34 -9.85 5.74
C PRO A 131 -14.63 -10.92 6.78
N ILE A 132 -15.84 -10.83 7.33
CA ILE A 132 -16.45 -11.84 8.19
C ILE A 132 -17.49 -12.60 7.36
N GLY A 133 -17.54 -13.91 7.54
CA GLY A 133 -18.54 -14.76 6.88
C GLY A 133 -18.78 -16.06 7.63
N LYS A 134 -19.52 -16.97 7.01
CA LYS A 134 -19.76 -18.34 7.50
C LYS A 134 -19.03 -19.35 6.64
N ASP A 135 -18.50 -20.40 7.25
CA ASP A 135 -18.12 -21.59 6.51
C ASP A 135 -19.37 -22.45 6.17
N LYS A 136 -19.14 -23.59 5.51
CA LYS A 136 -20.23 -24.52 5.12
C LYS A 136 -20.97 -25.14 6.32
N GLN A 137 -20.40 -25.09 7.51
CA GLN A 137 -20.96 -25.62 8.75
C GLN A 137 -21.66 -24.52 9.58
N GLY A 138 -21.68 -23.28 9.08
CA GLY A 138 -22.26 -22.13 9.77
C GLY A 138 -21.33 -21.49 10.80
N LYS A 139 -20.08 -21.95 10.93
CA LYS A 139 -19.09 -21.37 11.84
C LYS A 139 -18.64 -20.02 11.28
N MET A 140 -18.56 -19.01 12.15
CA MET A 140 -18.03 -17.70 11.82
C MET A 140 -16.54 -17.83 11.47
N ILE A 141 -16.16 -17.30 10.31
CA ILE A 141 -14.80 -17.26 9.81
C ILE A 141 -14.43 -15.84 9.38
N CYS A 142 -13.14 -15.52 9.45
CA CYS A 142 -12.56 -14.36 8.78
C CYS A 142 -11.43 -14.80 7.88
N GLY A 143 -11.09 -13.99 6.88
CA GLY A 143 -10.02 -14.35 5.98
C GLY A 143 -9.71 -13.30 4.95
N PHE A 144 -9.02 -13.72 3.90
CA PHE A 144 -8.84 -12.91 2.70
C PHE A 144 -9.64 -13.50 1.55
N TYR A 145 -10.13 -12.66 0.67
CA TYR A 145 -10.74 -13.15 -0.55
C TYR A 145 -9.72 -13.92 -1.39
N ARG A 146 -10.13 -15.10 -1.87
CA ARG A 146 -9.41 -15.81 -2.92
C ARG A 146 -9.29 -14.88 -4.12
N ALA A 147 -8.10 -14.86 -4.73
CA ALA A 147 -7.80 -13.96 -5.83
C ALA A 147 -8.92 -13.97 -6.89
N GLN A 148 -9.44 -12.79 -7.21
CA GLN A 148 -10.50 -12.56 -8.21
C GLN A 148 -11.89 -13.14 -7.85
N THR A 149 -12.18 -13.38 -6.57
CA THR A 149 -13.50 -13.86 -6.09
C THR A 149 -13.91 -13.13 -4.81
N HIS A 150 -15.10 -13.41 -4.29
CA HIS A 150 -15.53 -13.02 -2.93
C HIS A 150 -15.51 -14.21 -1.95
N ASP A 151 -14.82 -15.29 -2.31
CA ASP A 151 -14.72 -16.47 -1.45
C ASP A 151 -13.68 -16.23 -0.35
N ILE A 152 -14.11 -16.25 0.91
CA ILE A 152 -13.21 -16.07 2.06
C ILE A 152 -12.33 -17.33 2.22
N ILE A 153 -11.01 -17.12 2.18
CA ILE A 153 -10.03 -18.13 2.58
C ILE A 153 -9.69 -17.86 4.05
N PRO A 154 -10.14 -18.73 4.97
CA PRO A 154 -9.81 -18.57 6.38
C PRO A 154 -8.31 -18.71 6.59
N PHE A 155 -7.79 -17.94 7.54
CA PHE A 155 -6.42 -18.08 8.02
C PHE A 155 -6.42 -18.10 9.54
N THR A 156 -5.44 -18.80 10.11
CA THR A 156 -5.16 -18.74 11.54
C THR A 156 -4.08 -17.70 11.84
N ASP A 157 -3.10 -17.57 10.95
CA ASP A 157 -1.99 -16.65 11.11
C ASP A 157 -1.59 -16.00 9.77
N CYS A 158 -1.74 -14.68 9.68
CA CYS A 158 -1.24 -13.90 8.56
C CYS A 158 0.17 -13.39 8.87
N PHE A 159 1.19 -13.99 8.25
CA PHE A 159 2.61 -13.68 8.47
C PHE A 159 3.04 -12.25 8.11
N LEU A 160 2.22 -11.49 7.40
CA LEU A 160 2.48 -10.07 7.13
C LEU A 160 2.00 -9.15 8.25
N GLN A 161 1.09 -9.60 9.11
CA GLN A 161 0.50 -8.83 10.20
C GLN A 161 1.16 -9.17 11.53
N HIS A 162 1.16 -8.23 12.46
CA HIS A 162 1.63 -8.48 13.82
C HIS A 162 0.76 -9.57 14.48
N THR A 163 1.35 -10.42 15.32
CA THR A 163 0.64 -11.56 15.95
C THR A 163 -0.59 -11.12 16.72
N ILE A 164 -0.49 -10.02 17.47
CA ILE A 164 -1.61 -9.44 18.23
C ILE A 164 -2.86 -9.16 17.37
N GLN A 165 -2.69 -8.82 16.10
CA GLN A 165 -3.84 -8.60 15.20
C GLN A 165 -4.52 -9.93 14.86
N ASN A 166 -3.74 -11.00 14.64
CA ASN A 166 -4.28 -12.34 14.46
C ASN A 166 -4.97 -12.83 15.75
N ASP A 167 -4.38 -12.56 16.92
CA ASP A 167 -4.94 -12.95 18.22
C ASP A 167 -6.28 -12.26 18.49
N ILE A 168 -6.40 -10.96 18.19
CA ILE A 168 -7.66 -10.22 18.30
C ILE A 168 -8.73 -10.77 17.34
N LEU A 169 -8.36 -11.06 16.09
CA LEU A 169 -9.30 -11.66 15.14
C LEU A 169 -9.78 -13.04 15.60
N ALA A 170 -8.85 -13.89 16.04
CA ALA A 170 -9.18 -15.21 16.59
C ALA A 170 -10.10 -15.09 17.80
N PHE A 171 -9.82 -14.15 18.71
CA PHE A 171 -10.66 -13.86 19.87
C PHE A 171 -12.09 -13.47 19.47
N ILE A 172 -12.26 -12.56 18.51
CA ILE A 172 -13.59 -12.14 18.03
C ILE A 172 -14.35 -13.34 17.45
N LEU A 173 -13.69 -14.17 16.64
CA LEU A 173 -14.32 -15.37 16.07
C LEU A 173 -14.71 -16.37 17.16
N ASP A 174 -13.82 -16.65 18.10
CA ASP A 174 -14.05 -17.61 19.18
C ASP A 174 -15.12 -17.14 20.16
N PHE A 175 -15.21 -15.82 20.40
CA PHE A 175 -16.26 -15.22 21.22
C PHE A 175 -17.66 -15.60 20.72
N TYR A 176 -17.91 -15.48 19.41
CA TYR A 176 -19.20 -15.84 18.83
C TYR A 176 -19.35 -17.36 18.61
N ASN A 177 -18.31 -18.03 18.12
CA ASN A 177 -18.35 -19.46 17.81
C ASN A 177 -18.55 -20.34 19.06
N SER A 178 -17.91 -20.01 20.19
CA SER A 178 -18.07 -20.78 21.44
C SER A 178 -19.47 -20.67 22.03
N ARG A 179 -20.20 -19.61 21.65
CA ARG A 179 -21.59 -19.35 22.04
C ARG A 179 -22.60 -19.83 21.00
N HIS A 180 -22.15 -20.44 19.90
CA HIS A 180 -22.97 -20.84 18.76
C HIS A 180 -23.79 -19.68 18.17
N LEU A 181 -23.23 -18.47 18.17
CA LEU A 181 -23.85 -17.26 17.67
C LEU A 181 -23.17 -16.78 16.38
N TYR A 182 -23.91 -15.99 15.60
CA TYR A 182 -23.35 -15.27 14.46
C TYR A 182 -23.92 -13.85 14.41
N PRO A 183 -23.07 -12.81 14.40
CA PRO A 183 -23.52 -11.43 14.26
C PRO A 183 -23.81 -11.10 12.79
N ASP A 184 -25.05 -11.27 12.32
CA ASP A 184 -25.40 -11.08 10.90
C ASP A 184 -25.08 -9.68 10.36
N THR A 185 -25.03 -8.67 11.24
CA THR A 185 -24.71 -7.30 10.86
C THR A 185 -23.20 -7.06 10.70
N LEU A 186 -22.32 -7.87 11.30
CA LEU A 186 -20.87 -7.66 11.24
C LEU A 186 -20.30 -8.14 9.90
N ARG A 187 -19.86 -7.20 9.07
CA ARG A 187 -19.39 -7.45 7.70
C ARG A 187 -17.87 -7.54 7.61
N TRP A 188 -17.16 -6.68 8.33
CA TRP A 188 -15.70 -6.64 8.34
C TRP A 188 -15.16 -6.30 9.73
N VAL A 189 -13.91 -6.70 9.97
CA VAL A 189 -13.10 -6.18 11.07
C VAL A 189 -11.87 -5.50 10.48
N LEU A 190 -11.64 -4.25 10.88
CA LEU A 190 -10.44 -3.49 10.57
C LEU A 190 -9.65 -3.30 11.86
N LEU A 191 -8.38 -3.68 11.85
CA LEU A 191 -7.45 -3.43 12.94
C LEU A 191 -6.34 -2.48 12.47
N LYS A 192 -6.04 -1.46 13.26
CA LYS A 192 -4.83 -0.64 13.12
C LYS A 192 -3.98 -0.78 14.38
N ARG A 193 -2.67 -0.76 14.24
CA ARG A 193 -1.68 -0.83 15.32
C ARG A 193 -0.66 0.27 15.14
N GLY A 194 -0.32 1.01 16.19
CA GLY A 194 0.89 1.81 16.21
C GLY A 194 2.11 0.91 16.35
N ILE A 195 3.08 0.98 15.45
CA ILE A 195 4.28 0.14 15.49
C ILE A 195 5.16 0.49 16.69
N VAL A 196 5.31 1.79 16.98
CA VAL A 196 6.18 2.29 18.05
C VAL A 196 5.45 2.36 19.39
N THR A 197 4.22 2.86 19.39
CA THR A 197 3.40 3.04 20.61
C THR A 197 2.70 1.76 21.06
N GLU A 198 2.59 0.77 20.15
CA GLU A 198 1.84 -0.47 20.32
C GLU A 198 0.33 -0.30 20.54
N GLU A 199 -0.20 0.91 20.40
CA GLU A 199 -1.64 1.18 20.56
C GLU A 199 -2.45 0.48 19.47
N ILE A 200 -3.61 -0.08 19.82
CA ILE A 200 -4.47 -0.81 18.90
C ILE A 200 -5.84 -0.14 18.77
N MET A 201 -6.30 -0.04 17.52
CA MET A 201 -7.66 0.32 17.16
C MET A 201 -8.37 -0.91 16.60
N VAL A 202 -9.57 -1.19 17.12
CA VAL A 202 -10.50 -2.18 16.56
C VAL A 202 -11.68 -1.44 15.94
N VAL A 203 -11.93 -1.67 14.66
CA VAL A 203 -13.09 -1.13 13.96
C VAL A 203 -13.99 -2.30 13.56
N LEU A 204 -15.17 -2.36 14.17
CA LEU A 204 -16.22 -3.33 13.89
C LEU A 204 -17.14 -2.71 12.84
N ILE A 205 -17.13 -3.24 11.62
CA ILE A 205 -17.87 -2.64 10.51
C ILE A 205 -19.17 -3.41 10.31
N THR A 206 -20.29 -2.75 10.58
CA THR A 206 -21.62 -3.37 10.59
C THR A 206 -22.56 -2.80 9.52
N SER A 207 -23.56 -3.56 9.07
CA SER A 207 -24.59 -3.08 8.14
C SER A 207 -25.51 -2.01 8.74
N ASP A 208 -25.68 -2.03 10.06
CA ASP A 208 -26.53 -1.14 10.83
C ASP A 208 -26.02 -1.03 12.27
N GLU A 209 -26.71 -0.28 13.13
CA GLU A 209 -26.30 -0.01 14.51
C GLU A 209 -26.42 -1.23 15.44
N GLY A 210 -27.26 -2.21 15.08
CA GLY A 210 -27.47 -3.43 15.84
C GLY A 210 -26.25 -4.32 15.78
N MET A 211 -25.74 -4.73 16.93
CA MET A 211 -24.67 -5.73 17.01
C MET A 211 -24.88 -6.63 18.23
N LEU A 212 -24.96 -7.93 17.95
CA LEU A 212 -25.20 -8.96 18.95
C LEU A 212 -24.05 -9.01 19.97
N LEU A 213 -24.37 -8.95 21.27
CA LEU A 213 -23.40 -8.98 22.39
C LEU A 213 -22.28 -7.93 22.28
N LYS A 214 -22.61 -6.75 21.76
CA LYS A 214 -21.64 -5.66 21.53
C LYS A 214 -20.90 -5.27 22.81
N ASP A 215 -21.62 -5.02 23.90
CA ASP A 215 -21.03 -4.50 25.13
C ASP A 215 -20.18 -5.56 25.84
N GLU A 216 -20.59 -6.83 25.81
CA GLU A 216 -19.79 -7.95 26.31
C GLU A 216 -18.50 -8.14 25.49
N LEU A 217 -18.60 -8.11 24.16
CA LEU A 217 -17.43 -8.23 23.28
C LEU A 217 -16.42 -7.12 23.56
N VAL A 218 -16.88 -5.87 23.63
CA VAL A 218 -16.04 -4.69 23.94
C VAL A 218 -15.33 -4.87 25.28
N LYS A 219 -16.07 -5.27 26.32
CA LYS A 219 -15.51 -5.49 27.66
C LYS A 219 -14.45 -6.58 27.68
N GLU A 220 -14.72 -7.73 27.04
CA GLU A 220 -13.78 -8.85 27.01
C GLU A 220 -12.54 -8.54 26.14
N LEU A 221 -12.70 -7.80 25.05
CA LEU A 221 -11.58 -7.32 24.22
C LEU A 221 -10.64 -6.41 25.02
N LEU A 222 -11.19 -5.40 25.71
CA LEU A 222 -10.39 -4.46 26.50
C LEU A 222 -9.69 -5.15 27.69
N TYR A 223 -10.33 -6.15 28.29
CA TYR A 223 -9.73 -6.93 29.37
C TYR A 223 -8.58 -7.82 28.86
N THR A 224 -8.78 -8.49 27.73
CA THR A 224 -7.82 -9.45 27.17
C THR A 224 -6.64 -8.75 26.49
N PHE A 225 -6.89 -7.62 25.84
CA PHE A 225 -5.90 -6.88 25.05
C PHE A 225 -5.79 -5.42 25.57
N PRO A 226 -5.02 -5.18 26.65
CA PRO A 226 -4.90 -3.85 27.25
C PRO A 226 -4.24 -2.80 26.33
N GLN A 227 -3.63 -3.23 25.23
CA GLN A 227 -3.11 -2.36 24.17
C GLN A 227 -4.21 -1.71 23.33
N ILE A 228 -5.45 -2.23 23.35
CA ILE A 228 -6.58 -1.61 22.65
C ILE A 228 -6.91 -0.27 23.33
N LYS A 229 -6.72 0.81 22.58
CA LYS A 229 -7.07 2.17 23.01
C LYS A 229 -8.40 2.62 22.44
N SER A 230 -8.73 2.16 21.23
CA SER A 230 -9.92 2.59 20.51
C SER A 230 -10.70 1.39 19.99
N ILE A 231 -12.01 1.35 20.28
CA ILE A 231 -12.96 0.47 19.61
C ILE A 231 -14.05 1.34 19.00
N ILE A 232 -14.26 1.18 17.69
CA ILE A 232 -15.23 1.95 16.90
C ILE A 232 -16.16 0.96 16.21
N GLN A 233 -17.46 1.24 16.25
CA GLN A 233 -18.41 0.63 15.33
C GLN A 233 -18.60 1.56 14.13
N ASN A 234 -18.23 1.11 12.93
CA ASN A 234 -18.42 1.87 11.70
C ASN A 234 -19.64 1.31 10.94
N ILE A 235 -20.60 2.16 10.59
CA ILE A 235 -21.86 1.73 9.99
C ILE A 235 -21.79 1.86 8.47
N ASN A 236 -21.81 0.73 7.78
CA ASN A 236 -21.75 0.64 6.33
C ASN A 236 -23.01 -0.02 5.75
N ARG A 237 -23.96 0.84 5.35
CA ARG A 237 -25.22 0.49 4.66
C ARG A 237 -25.07 0.35 3.13
N ARG A 238 -23.85 0.44 2.60
CA ARG A 238 -23.58 0.44 1.14
C ARG A 238 -23.60 -0.97 0.57
N GLU A 239 -23.93 -1.09 -0.71
CA GLU A 239 -23.91 -2.34 -1.49
C GLU A 239 -22.71 -2.44 -2.43
N ASP A 240 -21.77 -1.49 -2.37
CA ASP A 240 -20.55 -1.49 -3.18
C ASP A 240 -19.33 -2.04 -2.41
N ASN A 241 -18.15 -1.94 -3.02
CA ASN A 241 -16.90 -2.47 -2.46
C ASN A 241 -16.24 -1.52 -1.45
N VAL A 242 -16.87 -0.39 -1.10
CA VAL A 242 -16.33 0.53 -0.09
C VAL A 242 -16.54 -0.09 1.29
N ILE A 243 -15.46 -0.23 2.06
CA ILE A 243 -15.48 -0.97 3.33
C ILE A 243 -15.90 -0.09 4.50
N LEU A 244 -15.47 1.16 4.57
CA LEU A 244 -15.85 2.08 5.64
C LEU A 244 -17.05 2.90 5.20
N GLY A 245 -18.09 2.93 6.03
CA GLY A 245 -19.21 3.84 5.88
C GLY A 245 -18.96 5.19 6.54
N ASP A 246 -19.97 6.05 6.44
CA ASP A 246 -19.85 7.46 6.80
C ASP A 246 -20.07 7.71 8.31
N GLU A 247 -20.84 6.85 8.97
CA GLU A 247 -21.19 6.97 10.40
C GLU A 247 -20.27 6.11 11.29
N GLU A 248 -19.90 6.65 12.45
CA GLU A 248 -19.07 5.97 13.45
C GLU A 248 -19.63 6.17 14.86
N ILE A 249 -19.69 5.09 15.62
CA ILE A 249 -20.07 5.06 17.03
C ILE A 249 -18.84 4.66 17.83
N ALA A 250 -18.36 5.56 18.68
CA ALA A 250 -17.26 5.27 19.59
C ALA A 250 -17.74 4.32 20.69
N LEU A 251 -17.11 3.15 20.82
CA LEU A 251 -17.36 2.17 21.89
C LEU A 251 -16.36 2.31 23.04
N THR A 252 -15.39 3.22 22.89
CA THR A 252 -14.40 3.64 23.89
C THR A 252 -14.27 5.16 23.88
N PRO A 253 -13.75 5.80 24.95
CA PRO A 253 -13.54 7.25 24.97
C PRO A 253 -12.61 7.78 23.87
N ALA A 254 -11.58 7.01 23.48
CA ALA A 254 -10.67 7.38 22.41
C ALA A 254 -11.19 6.88 21.05
N THR A 255 -11.18 7.77 20.05
CA THR A 255 -11.56 7.50 18.64
C THR A 255 -10.35 7.43 17.70
N THR A 256 -9.15 7.61 18.24
CA THR A 256 -7.88 7.54 17.49
C THR A 256 -6.87 6.73 18.28
N ILE A 257 -5.88 6.19 17.59
CA ILE A 257 -4.62 5.74 18.19
C ILE A 257 -3.50 6.68 17.76
N THR A 258 -2.35 6.59 18.41
CA THR A 258 -1.16 7.33 18.05
C THR A 258 -0.06 6.40 17.57
N ASP A 259 0.79 6.85 16.66
CA ASP A 259 2.04 6.17 16.31
C ASP A 259 3.12 7.19 15.97
N LYS A 260 4.38 6.74 15.88
CA LYS A 260 5.52 7.59 15.54
C LYS A 260 6.15 7.19 14.21
N LEU A 261 6.47 8.19 13.41
CA LEU A 261 7.31 8.04 12.22
C LEU A 261 8.49 9.02 12.34
N GLY A 262 9.68 8.47 12.59
CA GLY A 262 10.82 9.26 13.07
C GLY A 262 10.48 9.96 14.39
N ASP A 263 10.68 11.27 14.44
CA ASP A 263 10.42 12.08 15.64
C ASP A 263 8.97 12.58 15.71
N CYS A 264 8.18 12.41 14.64
CA CYS A 264 6.82 12.91 14.53
C CYS A 264 5.81 11.90 15.05
N GLU A 265 4.89 12.35 15.89
CA GLU A 265 3.75 11.59 16.39
C GLU A 265 2.49 11.91 15.58
N PHE A 266 1.78 10.89 15.13
CA PHE A 266 0.57 11.02 14.31
C PHE A 266 -0.61 10.40 15.03
N ALA A 267 -1.72 11.12 15.08
CA ALA A 267 -3.01 10.54 15.40
C ALA A 267 -3.55 9.81 14.16
N ILE A 268 -4.03 8.59 14.36
CA ILE A 268 -4.55 7.69 13.33
C ILE A 268 -6.01 7.42 13.66
N SER A 269 -6.91 8.05 12.90
CA SER A 269 -8.34 7.76 12.91
C SER A 269 -8.65 6.47 12.13
N SER A 270 -9.87 5.92 12.25
CA SER A 270 -10.34 4.77 11.47
C SER A 270 -10.24 4.99 9.95
N LYS A 271 -10.60 6.19 9.47
CA LYS A 271 -10.66 6.55 8.05
C LYS A 271 -9.36 7.11 7.48
N SER A 272 -8.45 7.61 8.32
CA SER A 272 -7.17 8.15 7.85
C SER A 272 -6.32 7.13 7.07
N PHE A 273 -5.68 7.61 6.01
CA PHE A 273 -4.59 6.90 5.34
C PHE A 273 -3.30 7.08 6.15
N TYR A 274 -2.67 5.95 6.46
CA TYR A 274 -1.36 5.89 7.09
C TYR A 274 -0.58 4.75 6.44
N GLN A 275 0.72 4.92 6.28
CA GLN A 275 1.55 3.92 5.60
C GLN A 275 1.49 2.59 6.33
N VAL A 276 1.15 1.52 5.60
CA VAL A 276 0.91 0.22 6.24
C VAL A 276 2.19 -0.48 6.69
N ASN A 277 3.35 -0.03 6.20
CA ASN A 277 4.67 -0.46 6.62
C ASN A 277 5.50 0.75 7.10
N PRO A 278 5.31 1.21 8.36
CA PRO A 278 6.03 2.39 8.88
C PRO A 278 7.56 2.24 8.87
N ILE A 279 8.06 1.01 8.94
CA ILE A 279 9.51 0.73 8.91
C ILE A 279 10.09 1.12 7.54
N GLN A 280 9.46 0.68 6.45
CA GLN A 280 9.89 1.05 5.10
C GLN A 280 9.44 2.47 4.71
N ALA A 281 8.35 2.99 5.26
CA ALA A 281 7.95 4.39 5.09
C ALA A 281 9.05 5.34 5.57
N LYS A 282 9.69 5.03 6.69
CA LYS A 282 10.84 5.81 7.18
C LYS A 282 11.99 5.80 6.16
N VAL A 283 12.33 4.63 5.60
CA VAL A 283 13.37 4.49 4.57
C VAL A 283 13.04 5.33 3.33
N LEU A 284 11.77 5.28 2.89
CA LEU A 284 11.26 6.07 1.77
C LEU A 284 11.39 7.58 2.04
N TYR A 285 11.00 8.05 3.23
CA TYR A 285 11.01 9.47 3.57
C TYR A 285 12.42 10.00 3.81
N ASP A 286 13.32 9.18 4.34
CA ASP A 286 14.74 9.51 4.43
C ASP A 286 15.34 9.73 3.03
N LYS A 287 14.90 8.96 2.02
CA LYS A 287 15.28 9.17 0.61
C LYS A 287 14.67 10.43 0.02
N VAL A 288 13.45 10.80 0.39
CA VAL A 288 12.88 12.11 0.00
C VAL A 288 13.77 13.26 0.48
N ILE A 289 14.23 13.22 1.74
CA ILE A 289 15.13 14.24 2.31
C ILE A 289 16.48 14.22 1.59
N GLU A 290 17.07 13.04 1.39
CA GLU A 290 18.35 12.88 0.70
C GLU A 290 18.32 13.47 -0.71
N PHE A 291 17.24 13.23 -1.46
CA PHE A 291 17.11 13.63 -2.86
C PHE A 291 16.77 15.11 -3.01
N ALA A 292 15.86 15.64 -2.20
CA ALA A 292 15.48 17.05 -2.26
C ALA A 292 16.64 17.99 -1.92
N GLN A 293 17.57 17.53 -1.06
CA GLN A 293 18.64 18.35 -0.50
C GLN A 293 18.08 19.67 0.03
N PHE A 294 17.08 19.57 0.91
CA PHE A 294 16.36 20.71 1.46
C PHE A 294 17.31 21.71 2.11
N LYS A 295 17.03 23.00 1.90
CA LYS A 295 17.68 24.10 2.61
C LYS A 295 16.73 24.68 3.65
N PRO A 296 17.24 25.19 4.79
CA PRO A 296 16.42 25.87 5.79
C PRO A 296 15.66 27.10 5.27
N THR A 297 16.01 27.60 4.08
CA THR A 297 15.35 28.72 3.40
C THR A 297 14.23 28.29 2.44
N ASP A 298 14.16 27.00 2.11
CA ASP A 298 13.26 26.50 1.06
C ASP A 298 11.79 26.60 1.50
N THR A 299 10.93 26.98 0.56
CA THR A 299 9.48 26.78 0.63
C THR A 299 9.13 25.53 -0.16
N VAL A 300 8.50 24.56 0.50
CA VAL A 300 8.18 23.26 -0.11
C VAL A 300 6.69 23.08 -0.28
N MET A 301 6.27 22.56 -1.42
CA MET A 301 4.89 22.11 -1.63
C MET A 301 4.82 20.59 -1.56
N ASP A 302 3.95 20.05 -0.70
CA ASP A 302 3.64 18.63 -0.58
C ASP A 302 2.27 18.37 -1.20
N LEU A 303 2.24 17.88 -2.44
CA LEU A 303 1.00 17.56 -3.14
C LEU A 303 0.54 16.14 -2.81
N TYR A 304 -0.76 15.98 -2.58
CA TYR A 304 -1.37 14.74 -2.07
C TYR A 304 -0.90 14.42 -0.64
N CYS A 305 -0.80 15.44 0.21
CA CYS A 305 -0.15 15.30 1.51
C CYS A 305 -0.89 14.39 2.51
N GLY A 306 -2.15 14.01 2.23
CA GLY A 306 -2.98 13.24 3.14
C GLY A 306 -3.05 13.89 4.52
N VAL A 307 -2.76 13.11 5.56
CA VAL A 307 -2.70 13.58 6.97
C VAL A 307 -1.40 14.31 7.32
N GLY A 308 -0.64 14.75 6.32
CA GLY A 308 0.58 15.54 6.46
C GLY A 308 1.82 14.72 6.81
N THR A 309 1.86 13.41 6.51
CA THR A 309 2.97 12.57 6.98
C THR A 309 4.33 12.99 6.42
N ILE A 310 4.43 13.27 5.12
CA ILE A 310 5.65 13.76 4.48
C ILE A 310 5.90 15.22 4.89
N ALA A 311 4.92 16.11 4.70
CA ALA A 311 5.01 17.52 5.07
C ALA A 311 5.55 17.75 6.50
N LEU A 312 5.01 17.05 7.49
CA LEU A 312 5.44 17.19 8.88
C LEU A 312 6.83 16.59 9.11
N TYR A 313 7.14 15.46 8.47
CA TYR A 313 8.46 14.81 8.58
C TYR A 313 9.59 15.69 8.02
N ILE A 314 9.33 16.45 6.94
CA ILE A 314 10.33 17.33 6.31
C ILE A 314 10.35 18.75 6.90
N SER A 315 9.34 19.14 7.67
CA SER A 315 9.16 20.51 8.16
C SER A 315 10.36 21.09 8.92
N LYS A 316 11.12 20.24 9.63
CA LYS A 316 12.32 20.64 10.38
C LYS A 316 13.53 21.01 9.51
N PHE A 317 13.49 20.74 8.21
CA PHE A 317 14.60 20.99 7.28
C PHE A 317 14.41 22.25 6.42
N VAL A 318 13.25 22.91 6.50
CA VAL A 318 12.82 23.92 5.53
C VAL A 318 12.21 25.13 6.21
N LYS A 319 12.05 26.23 5.47
CA LYS A 319 11.43 27.46 5.98
C LYS A 319 9.94 27.25 6.22
N GLN A 320 9.25 26.67 5.23
CA GLN A 320 7.81 26.44 5.26
C GLN A 320 7.43 25.24 4.38
N VAL A 321 6.39 24.50 4.79
CA VAL A 321 5.74 23.49 3.96
C VAL A 321 4.29 23.87 3.70
N ILE A 322 3.84 23.71 2.46
CA ILE A 322 2.45 23.90 2.04
C ILE A 322 1.91 22.53 1.60
N GLY A 323 1.07 21.91 2.43
CA GLY A 323 0.41 20.64 2.12
C GLY A 323 -0.89 20.86 1.35
N VAL A 324 -1.11 20.08 0.30
CA VAL A 324 -2.34 20.09 -0.51
C VAL A 324 -2.99 18.72 -0.50
N GLU A 325 -4.27 18.66 -0.12
CA GLU A 325 -5.07 17.43 -0.12
C GLU A 325 -6.53 17.74 -0.47
N VAL A 326 -7.17 16.87 -1.23
CA VAL A 326 -8.55 17.07 -1.70
C VAL A 326 -9.58 16.72 -0.63
N ILE A 327 -9.23 15.82 0.30
CA ILE A 327 -10.09 15.37 1.39
C ILE A 327 -10.01 16.35 2.59
N PRO A 328 -11.08 17.09 2.92
CA PRO A 328 -11.07 18.05 4.02
C PRO A 328 -10.72 17.43 5.39
N GLU A 329 -11.20 16.22 5.65
CA GLU A 329 -10.95 15.50 6.90
C GLU A 329 -9.46 15.16 7.06
N ALA A 330 -8.77 14.83 5.97
CA ALA A 330 -7.33 14.58 6.01
C ALA A 330 -6.54 15.85 6.31
N ILE A 331 -6.98 17.02 5.82
CA ILE A 331 -6.39 18.32 6.17
C ILE A 331 -6.62 18.67 7.65
N GLU A 332 -7.79 18.35 8.20
CA GLU A 332 -8.04 18.54 9.63
C GLU A 332 -7.13 17.65 10.48
N ASP A 333 -7.00 16.36 10.11
CA ASP A 333 -6.04 15.45 10.72
C ASP A 333 -4.59 16.00 10.61
N ALA A 334 -4.22 16.56 9.46
CA ALA A 334 -2.89 17.16 9.23
C ALA A 334 -2.62 18.36 10.15
N LYS A 335 -3.61 19.25 10.34
CA LYS A 335 -3.52 20.38 11.30
C LYS A 335 -3.37 19.90 12.74
N GLN A 336 -4.11 18.88 13.12
CA GLN A 336 -4.03 18.30 14.46
C GLN A 336 -2.66 17.63 14.69
N ASN A 337 -2.14 16.92 13.68
CA ASN A 337 -0.79 16.36 13.71
C ASN A 337 0.28 17.45 13.78
N ALA A 338 0.12 18.56 13.05
CA ALA A 338 1.04 19.71 13.15
C ALA A 338 1.09 20.27 14.58
N LYS A 339 -0.09 20.50 15.18
CA LYS A 339 -0.24 20.98 16.55
C LYS A 339 0.38 20.01 17.56
N ARG A 340 0.13 18.71 17.41
CA ARG A 340 0.69 17.64 18.26
C ARG A 340 2.21 17.64 18.26
N ASN A 341 2.81 17.88 17.09
CA ASN A 341 4.25 17.94 16.92
C ASN A 341 4.85 19.34 17.16
N GLN A 342 4.04 20.31 17.57
CA GLN A 342 4.47 21.71 17.76
C GLN A 342 5.11 22.33 16.50
N ILE A 343 4.65 21.88 15.32
CA ILE A 343 5.11 22.36 14.02
C ILE A 343 4.26 23.58 13.63
N THR A 344 4.92 24.74 13.50
CA THR A 344 4.27 26.03 13.20
C THR A 344 4.54 26.53 11.78
N ASN A 345 5.48 25.91 11.07
CA ASN A 345 5.87 26.28 9.70
C ASN A 345 5.19 25.41 8.62
N ALA A 346 4.08 24.75 8.95
CA ALA A 346 3.27 23.99 8.00
C ALA A 346 1.90 24.67 7.79
N SER A 347 1.53 24.86 6.53
CA SER A 347 0.26 25.43 6.09
C SER A 347 -0.47 24.46 5.16
N TRP A 348 -1.78 24.59 5.06
CA TRP A 348 -2.64 23.55 4.50
C TRP A 348 -3.66 24.14 3.52
N ILE A 349 -3.81 23.51 2.36
CA ILE A 349 -4.80 23.85 1.34
C ILE A 349 -5.67 22.62 1.08
N THR A 350 -6.98 22.79 1.20
CA THR A 350 -7.94 21.78 0.77
C THR A 350 -8.32 22.05 -0.69
N GLY A 351 -8.00 21.12 -1.60
CA GLY A 351 -8.29 21.29 -3.02
C GLY A 351 -7.57 20.30 -3.93
N ASP A 352 -7.85 20.38 -5.23
CA ASP A 352 -7.11 19.64 -6.26
C ASP A 352 -5.66 20.11 -6.31
N ALA A 353 -4.72 19.17 -6.48
CA ALA A 353 -3.29 19.43 -6.49
C ALA A 353 -2.88 20.43 -7.59
N GLY A 354 -3.42 20.28 -8.80
CA GLY A 354 -3.10 21.14 -9.94
C GLY A 354 -3.72 22.53 -9.81
N GLU A 355 -4.94 22.63 -9.30
CA GLU A 355 -5.60 23.92 -9.02
C GLU A 355 -4.88 24.70 -7.92
N ALA A 356 -4.51 24.04 -6.83
CA ALA A 356 -3.77 24.67 -5.73
C ALA A 356 -2.37 25.12 -6.16
N ALA A 357 -1.66 24.28 -6.91
CA ALA A 357 -0.35 24.62 -7.47
C ALA A 357 -0.43 25.87 -8.37
N ARG A 358 -1.39 25.90 -9.29
CA ARG A 358 -1.62 27.04 -10.20
C ARG A 358 -1.99 28.31 -9.44
N LYS A 359 -2.88 28.21 -8.44
CA LYS A 359 -3.26 29.35 -7.62
C LYS A 359 -2.05 29.98 -6.91
N LEU A 360 -1.20 29.17 -6.29
CA LEU A 360 -0.01 29.67 -5.59
C LEU A 360 1.00 30.29 -6.57
N HIS A 361 1.12 29.73 -7.77
CA HIS A 361 1.92 30.34 -8.84
C HIS A 361 1.39 31.72 -9.25
N ASP A 362 0.08 31.83 -9.48
CA ASP A 362 -0.58 33.09 -9.87
C ASP A 362 -0.49 34.16 -8.77
N GLU A 363 -0.46 33.74 -7.51
CA GLU A 363 -0.23 34.62 -6.34
C GLU A 363 1.25 35.03 -6.17
N GLY A 364 2.16 34.50 -6.99
CA GLY A 364 3.59 34.81 -6.94
C GLY A 364 4.32 34.19 -5.74
N ILE A 365 3.78 33.11 -5.17
CA ILE A 365 4.42 32.38 -4.07
C ILE A 365 5.59 31.57 -4.63
N GLY A 366 6.82 31.90 -4.22
CA GLY A 366 8.01 31.15 -4.61
C GLY A 366 8.07 29.77 -3.96
N ILE A 367 8.20 28.72 -4.78
CA ILE A 367 8.28 27.33 -4.35
C ILE A 367 9.60 26.75 -4.85
N ASP A 368 10.46 26.34 -3.92
CA ASP A 368 11.81 25.86 -4.23
C ASP A 368 11.81 24.36 -4.58
N VAL A 369 10.99 23.57 -3.88
CA VAL A 369 10.90 22.11 -4.05
C VAL A 369 9.44 21.69 -4.03
N ILE A 370 9.08 20.75 -4.90
CA ILE A 370 7.78 20.09 -4.87
C ILE A 370 7.98 18.60 -4.56
N VAL A 371 7.25 18.09 -3.57
CA VAL A 371 7.13 16.66 -3.30
C VAL A 371 5.74 16.21 -3.75
N VAL A 372 5.66 15.07 -4.44
CA VAL A 372 4.39 14.47 -4.86
C VAL A 372 4.34 13.00 -4.45
N ASP A 373 3.22 12.57 -3.86
CA ASP A 373 2.90 11.15 -3.59
C ASP A 373 1.50 10.80 -4.11
N PRO A 374 1.29 10.79 -5.44
CA PRO A 374 -0.03 10.64 -6.02
C PRO A 374 -0.61 9.22 -5.86
N PRO A 375 -1.93 9.06 -6.05
CA PRO A 375 -2.55 7.74 -6.13
C PRO A 375 -2.00 6.93 -7.32
N ARG A 376 -2.31 5.64 -7.37
CA ARG A 376 -1.86 4.69 -8.43
C ARG A 376 -2.07 5.18 -9.88
N LYS A 377 -2.97 6.12 -10.13
CA LYS A 377 -3.21 6.70 -11.46
C LYS A 377 -2.10 7.67 -11.91
N GLY A 378 -1.17 8.03 -11.02
CA GLY A 378 -0.13 9.04 -11.23
C GLY A 378 -0.70 10.46 -11.24
N LEU A 379 0.08 11.40 -11.75
CA LEU A 379 -0.34 12.79 -11.92
C LEU A 379 -1.24 12.95 -13.14
N ASN A 380 -2.18 13.90 -13.05
CA ASN A 380 -2.94 14.34 -14.22
C ASN A 380 -2.14 15.44 -14.97
N GLN A 381 -2.45 15.63 -16.26
CA GLN A 381 -1.76 16.62 -17.10
C GLN A 381 -1.81 18.05 -16.51
N PRO A 382 -2.97 18.55 -16.03
CA PRO A 382 -3.02 19.89 -15.42
C PRO A 382 -2.09 20.08 -14.22
N THR A 383 -1.87 19.04 -13.41
CA THR A 383 -0.96 19.08 -12.26
C THR A 383 0.50 19.13 -12.73
N ILE A 384 0.88 18.31 -13.72
CA ILE A 384 2.23 18.35 -14.30
C ILE A 384 2.50 19.74 -14.90
N ASP A 385 1.54 20.30 -15.64
CA ASP A 385 1.66 21.63 -16.24
C ASP A 385 1.88 22.70 -15.17
N ALA A 386 1.06 22.70 -14.10
CA ALA A 386 1.21 23.65 -13.00
C ALA A 386 2.56 23.52 -12.26
N ILE A 387 3.05 22.30 -12.04
CA ILE A 387 4.38 22.05 -11.44
C ILE A 387 5.48 22.64 -12.33
N VAL A 388 5.38 22.46 -13.64
CA VAL A 388 6.37 23.00 -14.60
C VAL A 388 6.31 24.52 -14.64
N ASP A 389 5.11 25.11 -14.65
CA ASP A 389 4.92 26.58 -14.63
C ASP A 389 5.53 27.22 -13.38
N ILE A 390 5.38 26.57 -12.20
CA ILE A 390 6.07 26.98 -10.95
C ILE A 390 7.58 26.97 -11.11
N SER A 391 8.12 26.06 -11.93
CA SER A 391 9.55 25.91 -12.16
C SER A 391 10.38 25.70 -10.88
N PRO A 392 10.01 24.75 -9.98
CA PRO A 392 10.81 24.46 -8.80
C PRO A 392 12.23 24.00 -9.17
N ARG A 393 13.19 24.20 -8.27
CA ARG A 393 14.56 23.74 -8.44
C ARG A 393 14.63 22.21 -8.61
N SER A 394 13.80 21.50 -7.85
CA SER A 394 13.73 20.04 -7.88
C SER A 394 12.32 19.54 -7.56
N ILE A 395 11.96 18.39 -8.13
CA ILE A 395 10.74 17.67 -7.81
C ILE A 395 11.12 16.30 -7.26
N VAL A 396 10.59 15.93 -6.10
CA VAL A 396 10.72 14.58 -5.56
C VAL A 396 9.41 13.85 -5.76
N TYR A 397 9.42 12.82 -6.60
CA TYR A 397 8.26 12.01 -6.93
C TYR A 397 8.33 10.69 -6.17
N VAL A 398 7.36 10.46 -5.28
CA VAL A 398 7.11 9.17 -4.63
C VAL A 398 6.00 8.45 -5.39
N SER A 399 6.20 7.19 -5.79
CA SER A 399 5.19 6.43 -6.53
C SER A 399 5.04 5.02 -6.00
N CYS A 400 3.80 4.54 -5.95
CA CYS A 400 3.44 3.14 -5.71
C CYS A 400 3.12 2.35 -7.00
N ASP A 401 3.18 3.00 -8.17
CA ASP A 401 2.99 2.36 -9.47
C ASP A 401 4.11 2.77 -10.45
N PRO A 402 4.99 1.85 -10.86
CA PRO A 402 6.11 2.18 -11.73
C PRO A 402 5.67 2.47 -13.18
N GLY A 403 4.48 2.03 -13.60
CA GLY A 403 3.97 2.26 -14.95
C GLY A 403 3.50 3.68 -15.15
N THR A 404 2.69 4.20 -14.23
CA THR A 404 2.24 5.60 -14.27
C THR A 404 3.38 6.55 -13.93
N LEU A 405 4.30 6.18 -13.02
CA LEU A 405 5.56 6.89 -12.82
C LEU A 405 6.32 7.07 -14.13
N ALA A 406 6.58 5.98 -14.87
CA ALA A 406 7.37 6.06 -16.10
C ALA A 406 6.70 6.93 -17.18
N ARG A 407 5.36 6.92 -17.25
CA ARG A 407 4.59 7.86 -18.11
C ARG A 407 4.84 9.30 -17.70
N ASP A 408 4.71 9.61 -16.41
CA ASP A 408 4.80 10.99 -15.92
C ASP A 408 6.23 11.54 -16.07
N LEU A 409 7.25 10.71 -15.84
CA LEU A 409 8.66 11.07 -16.09
C LEU A 409 8.93 11.40 -17.56
N ALA A 410 8.33 10.70 -18.52
CA ALA A 410 8.44 11.05 -19.93
C ALA A 410 7.84 12.44 -20.23
N ILE A 411 6.68 12.74 -19.65
CA ILE A 411 6.02 14.06 -19.82
C ILE A 411 6.88 15.17 -19.19
N PHE A 412 7.44 14.95 -17.99
CA PHE A 412 8.38 15.90 -17.38
C PHE A 412 9.64 16.10 -18.26
N SER A 413 10.14 15.03 -18.90
CA SER A 413 11.25 15.11 -19.86
C SER A 413 10.95 16.04 -21.03
N GLU A 414 9.76 15.92 -21.62
CA GLU A 414 9.31 16.80 -22.71
C GLU A 414 9.15 18.25 -22.27
N LYS A 415 8.93 18.48 -20.97
CA LYS A 415 8.68 19.79 -20.36
C LYS A 415 9.89 20.39 -19.63
N GLY A 416 11.10 19.93 -19.94
CA GLY A 416 12.34 20.58 -19.48
C GLY A 416 12.85 20.12 -18.11
N TYR A 417 12.29 19.06 -17.52
CA TYR A 417 12.88 18.36 -16.37
C TYR A 417 13.59 17.10 -16.83
N GLN A 418 14.59 16.63 -16.11
CA GLN A 418 15.21 15.33 -16.35
C GLN A 418 15.21 14.52 -15.07
N THR A 419 15.07 13.21 -15.21
CA THR A 419 15.29 12.28 -14.12
C THR A 419 16.77 12.28 -13.78
N GLU A 420 17.10 12.43 -12.49
CA GLU A 420 18.48 12.43 -12.00
C GLU A 420 18.78 11.15 -11.23
N ILE A 421 17.87 10.75 -10.34
CA ILE A 421 18.06 9.62 -9.42
C ILE A 421 16.75 8.84 -9.31
N VAL A 422 16.84 7.51 -9.27
CA VAL A 422 15.71 6.61 -9.05
C VAL A 422 16.09 5.58 -7.99
N GLN A 423 15.31 5.51 -6.91
CA GLN A 423 15.49 4.55 -5.83
C GLN A 423 14.21 3.74 -5.60
N PRO A 424 14.17 2.48 -6.01
CA PRO A 424 13.12 1.55 -5.63
C PRO A 424 13.23 1.19 -4.15
N VAL A 425 12.09 1.00 -3.48
CA VAL A 425 11.99 0.57 -2.09
C VAL A 425 10.98 -0.58 -2.02
N ASP A 426 11.38 -1.67 -1.37
CA ASP A 426 10.48 -2.79 -1.11
C ASP A 426 9.54 -2.46 0.07
N MET A 427 8.55 -1.60 -0.18
CA MET A 427 7.55 -1.23 0.83
C MET A 427 6.66 -2.42 1.23
N PHE A 428 6.48 -3.39 0.32
CA PHE A 428 5.58 -4.53 0.49
C PHE A 428 6.27 -5.86 0.16
N PRO A 429 7.18 -6.35 1.02
CA PRO A 429 7.81 -7.65 0.83
C PRO A 429 6.76 -8.76 0.69
N GLN A 430 7.10 -9.85 -0.01
CA GLN A 430 6.20 -10.97 -0.35
C GLN A 430 5.08 -10.65 -1.35
N THR A 431 4.97 -9.40 -1.78
CA THR A 431 4.03 -8.94 -2.81
C THR A 431 4.79 -8.43 -4.03
N VAL A 432 4.10 -8.27 -5.16
CA VAL A 432 4.70 -7.69 -6.38
C VAL A 432 4.88 -6.19 -6.33
N HIS A 433 4.30 -5.51 -5.34
CA HIS A 433 4.32 -4.05 -5.28
C HIS A 433 5.71 -3.53 -4.93
N VAL A 434 6.10 -2.45 -5.59
CA VAL A 434 7.34 -1.71 -5.39
C VAL A 434 6.99 -0.24 -5.30
N GLU A 435 7.59 0.45 -4.33
CA GLU A 435 7.54 1.91 -4.29
C GLU A 435 8.83 2.48 -4.86
N THR A 436 8.80 3.72 -5.35
CA THR A 436 9.96 4.34 -5.97
C THR A 436 10.00 5.82 -5.62
N VAL A 437 11.16 6.30 -5.20
CA VAL A 437 11.46 7.73 -5.03
C VAL A 437 12.32 8.17 -6.21
N VAL A 438 11.94 9.28 -6.85
CA VAL A 438 12.63 9.84 -8.01
C VAL A 438 12.95 11.30 -7.77
N LEU A 439 14.18 11.69 -8.09
CA LEU A 439 14.58 13.09 -8.20
C LEU A 439 14.46 13.54 -9.65
N LEU A 440 13.71 14.61 -9.87
CA LEU A 440 13.71 15.37 -11.11
C LEU A 440 14.36 16.74 -10.87
N ALA A 441 15.19 17.17 -11.82
CA ALA A 441 15.77 18.50 -11.84
C ALA A 441 15.57 19.14 -13.21
N GLN A 442 15.66 20.46 -13.31
CA GLN A 442 15.60 21.14 -14.60
C GLN A 442 16.77 20.70 -15.50
N LYS A 443 16.50 20.50 -16.79
CA LYS A 443 17.53 20.26 -17.80
C LYS A 443 18.45 21.48 -17.86
N LYS A 444 19.76 21.24 -17.84
CA LYS A 444 20.78 22.27 -17.99
C LYS A 444 20.90 22.75 -19.43
#